data_AF-A0A538R387-F1
#
_entry.id   AF-A0A538R387-F1
#
_cell.length_a   1.000
_cell.length_b   1.000
_cell.length_c   1.000
_cell.angle_alpha   90.00
_cell.angle_beta   90.00
_cell.angle_gamma   90.00
#
_symmetry.space_group_name_H-M   'P 1'
#
loop_
_entity.id
_entity.type
_entity.pdbx_description
1 polymer ?
#
loop_
_entity_poly.entity_id
_entity_poly.type
_entity_poly.pdbx_seq_one_letter_code
_entity_poly.pdbx_strand_id
1 'polypeptide(L)'
;MPQVVELPPIGQDARGALLALVRICKETPAKGEPFRELRTRLRAAKLWERDRPAVLLRFLGTGGATAMPSLFMQSLAAANGDDETAIAVLDRLWHLNPLLGKTVLELVAQRAYHKDEIYKHLASAAYRGIVPSRPGLETWLQIAIGTGLLRTVGIAVTAGPRAERYIALAGGLDVDEFLAEDRPEPEPVVPQLAEDDAVPEPAAPDASTPAAAPAGSLLPAPLRHLVIEGVPSPRNRDRVVPTSRFVQGFTDDILDETRHRIAAWWADAGRPAPTYEPSDFGLDPEAWVEGADEVVYRVAVAAALAFRLDRDRAAVLAAFQALDKAGVLGDLYQGTVPENLPAQVDARALMLASLAARRCAEVPELAAQLDSRASAAEAFASLDAALGRGLFRTELFWIMAMLAKLGVLRYPDLGDFTVTPHRIVRDTLFRLGFLATPYANDGPALTAATRATRRAIPDGPADEILATFALACGCAYDCTHRRTCDYPCRERLE
;
A
#
# COMPACT_ATOMS: atom_id res chain seq x y z
N MET A 1 21.80 0.92 25.04
CA MET A 1 21.93 0.75 23.58
C MET A 1 21.26 1.93 22.93
N PRO A 2 21.82 2.50 21.86
CA PRO A 2 21.33 3.74 21.30
C PRO A 2 19.92 3.61 20.79
N GLN A 3 19.08 4.55 21.20
CA GLN A 3 17.70 4.58 20.77
C GLN A 3 17.64 4.97 19.29
N VAL A 4 16.96 4.15 18.48
CA VAL A 4 16.50 4.64 17.19
C VAL A 4 15.28 5.51 17.43
N VAL A 5 15.40 6.78 17.06
CA VAL A 5 14.32 7.73 17.17
C VAL A 5 13.37 7.54 16.00
N GLU A 6 12.14 7.13 16.31
CA GLU A 6 11.06 7.12 15.32
C GLU A 6 10.83 8.52 14.76
N LEU A 7 10.52 8.58 13.47
CA LEU A 7 10.26 9.81 12.74
C LEU A 7 8.76 9.94 12.45
N PRO A 8 8.23 11.16 12.37
CA PRO A 8 6.84 11.38 12.04
C PRO A 8 6.54 10.83 10.64
N PRO A 9 5.36 10.22 10.40
CA PRO A 9 5.01 9.76 9.06
C PRO A 9 4.93 10.96 8.11
N ILE A 10 5.77 11.01 7.09
CA ILE A 10 5.77 12.12 6.13
C ILE A 10 4.82 11.81 4.94
N GLY A 11 4.14 10.66 4.97
CA GLY A 11 3.21 10.23 3.91
C GLY A 11 3.92 10.02 2.56
N GLN A 12 3.15 9.85 1.49
CA GLN A 12 3.69 9.71 0.12
C GLN A 12 4.18 11.05 -0.45
N ASP A 13 3.65 12.18 0.05
CA ASP A 13 4.04 13.53 -0.36
C ASP A 13 5.07 14.13 0.61
N ALA A 14 6.29 13.61 0.52
CA ALA A 14 7.39 14.06 1.38
C ALA A 14 7.64 15.58 1.28
N ARG A 15 7.56 16.13 0.07
CA ARG A 15 7.81 17.55 -0.18
C ARG A 15 6.72 18.43 0.43
N GLY A 16 5.44 18.09 0.21
CA GLY A 16 4.32 18.84 0.78
C GLY A 16 4.35 18.88 2.31
N ALA A 17 4.68 17.75 2.94
CA ALA A 17 4.81 17.68 4.40
C ALA A 17 6.02 18.47 4.94
N LEU A 18 7.17 18.49 4.25
CA LEU A 18 8.30 19.33 4.62
C LEU A 18 7.96 20.82 4.50
N LEU A 19 7.27 21.24 3.44
CA LEU A 19 6.81 22.62 3.28
C LEU A 19 5.80 23.01 4.38
N ALA A 20 4.92 22.09 4.77
CA ALA A 20 4.01 22.30 5.89
C ALA A 20 4.76 22.46 7.23
N LEU A 21 5.81 21.67 7.46
CA LEU A 21 6.68 21.81 8.64
C LEU A 21 7.39 23.18 8.66
N VAL A 22 7.97 23.61 7.54
CA VAL A 22 8.59 24.95 7.39
C VAL A 22 7.59 26.03 7.74
N ARG A 23 6.37 25.95 7.20
CA ARG A 23 5.29 26.92 7.48
C ARG A 23 4.97 26.98 8.97
N ILE A 24 4.76 25.82 9.62
CA ILE A 24 4.47 25.77 11.05
C ILE A 24 5.61 26.38 11.86
N CYS A 25 6.85 26.08 11.52
CA CYS A 25 8.01 26.64 12.21
C CYS A 25 8.10 28.17 12.05
N LYS A 26 7.81 28.71 10.86
CA LYS A 26 7.76 30.16 10.60
C LYS A 26 6.63 30.86 11.38
N GLU A 27 5.50 30.19 11.50
CA GLU A 27 4.35 30.74 12.24
C GLU A 27 4.49 30.55 13.76
N THR A 28 5.44 29.76 14.27
CA THR A 28 5.62 29.55 15.72
C THR A 28 6.33 30.76 16.33
N PRO A 29 5.74 31.45 17.33
CA PRO A 29 6.35 32.63 17.94
C PRO A 29 7.67 32.31 18.65
N ALA A 30 8.66 33.21 18.55
CA ALA A 30 9.96 33.07 19.24
C ALA A 30 9.84 32.98 20.78
N LYS A 31 8.79 33.60 21.35
CA LYS A 31 8.47 33.52 22.78
C LYS A 31 7.77 32.22 23.18
N GLY A 32 7.55 31.31 22.23
CA GLY A 32 6.72 30.13 22.37
C GLY A 32 5.23 30.44 22.31
N GLU A 33 4.43 29.38 22.32
CA GLU A 33 2.98 29.43 22.32
C GLU A 33 2.40 28.30 23.18
N PRO A 34 1.14 28.39 23.63
CA PRO A 34 0.48 27.27 24.28
C PRO A 34 0.49 26.02 23.40
N PHE A 35 0.80 24.86 23.99
CA PHE A 35 0.88 23.58 23.25
C PHE A 35 -0.38 23.25 22.42
N ARG A 36 -1.56 23.69 22.89
CA ARG A 36 -2.84 23.53 22.19
C ARG A 36 -2.83 24.18 20.80
N GLU A 37 -2.18 25.32 20.66
CA GLU A 37 -2.09 26.08 19.39
C GLU A 37 -1.17 25.36 18.39
N LEU A 38 0.02 24.97 18.85
CA LEU A 38 0.96 24.17 18.05
C LEU A 38 0.30 22.89 17.54
N ARG A 39 -0.34 22.14 18.44
CA ARG A 39 -1.05 20.90 18.12
C ARG A 39 -2.15 21.13 17.08
N THR A 40 -2.91 22.22 17.19
CA THR A 40 -4.00 22.54 16.26
C THR A 40 -3.46 22.77 14.84
N ARG A 41 -2.34 23.48 14.71
CA ARG A 41 -1.68 23.67 13.40
C ARG A 41 -1.10 22.39 12.83
N LEU A 42 -0.45 21.57 13.67
CA LEU A 42 0.08 20.26 13.24
C LEU A 42 -1.04 19.33 12.76
N ARG A 43 -2.23 19.37 13.41
CA ARG A 43 -3.43 18.65 12.94
C ARG A 43 -3.96 19.17 11.62
N ALA A 44 -4.07 20.49 11.47
CA ALA A 44 -4.54 21.10 10.21
C ALA A 44 -3.62 20.75 9.03
N ALA A 45 -2.31 20.64 9.28
CA ALA A 45 -1.31 20.20 8.31
C ALA A 45 -1.23 18.67 8.11
N LYS A 46 -2.06 17.88 8.80
CA LYS A 46 -2.03 16.40 8.79
C LYS A 46 -0.67 15.79 9.21
N LEU A 47 0.09 16.51 10.02
CA LEU A 47 1.38 16.05 10.56
C LEU A 47 1.21 15.40 11.94
N TRP A 48 0.09 15.66 12.62
CA TRP A 48 -0.18 15.17 13.98
C TRP A 48 -0.78 13.76 14.00
N GLU A 49 -0.08 12.82 14.65
CA GLU A 49 -0.62 11.51 15.01
C GLU A 49 -1.19 11.53 16.43
N ARG A 50 -2.45 11.12 16.58
CA ARG A 50 -3.13 11.07 17.89
C ARG A 50 -2.46 10.07 18.84
N ASP A 51 -2.06 8.93 18.31
CA ASP A 51 -1.59 7.79 19.12
C ASP A 51 -0.09 7.89 19.44
N ARG A 52 0.65 8.73 18.72
CA ARG A 52 2.11 8.90 18.88
C ARG A 52 2.55 10.36 18.87
N PRO A 53 1.99 11.21 19.74
CA PRO A 53 2.30 12.65 19.75
C PRO A 53 3.77 12.95 20.03
N ALA A 54 4.43 12.12 20.83
CA ALA A 54 5.83 12.29 21.20
C ALA A 54 6.79 12.18 20.01
N VAL A 55 6.45 11.44 18.95
CA VAL A 55 7.31 11.22 17.78
C VAL A 55 7.58 12.54 17.05
N LEU A 56 6.51 13.28 16.72
CA LEU A 56 6.63 14.56 16.03
C LEU A 56 7.27 15.63 16.92
N LEU A 57 6.95 15.64 18.21
CA LEU A 57 7.52 16.59 19.16
C LEU A 57 9.02 16.36 19.36
N ARG A 58 9.45 15.10 19.43
CA ARG A 58 10.86 14.73 19.45
C ARG A 58 11.54 15.15 18.16
N PHE A 59 10.92 14.93 17.00
CA PHE A 59 11.48 15.40 15.74
C PHE A 59 11.67 16.93 15.72
N LEU A 60 10.68 17.68 16.20
CA LEU A 60 10.75 19.14 16.33
C LEU A 60 11.68 19.61 17.46
N GLY A 61 12.03 18.75 18.42
CA GLY A 61 12.82 19.12 19.61
C GLY A 61 12.07 20.05 20.56
N THR A 62 10.74 19.93 20.64
CA THR A 62 9.88 20.78 21.47
C THR A 62 8.94 19.95 22.35
N GLY A 63 8.38 20.55 23.39
CA GLY A 63 7.49 19.89 24.35
C GLY A 63 7.08 20.84 25.49
N GLY A 64 6.33 20.32 26.47
CA GLY A 64 5.86 21.08 27.62
C GLY A 64 4.57 21.87 27.36
N ALA A 65 4.07 22.55 28.40
CA ALA A 65 2.81 23.31 28.35
C ALA A 65 2.87 24.51 27.39
N THR A 66 4.05 25.12 27.29
CA THR A 66 4.39 26.17 26.33
C THR A 66 5.44 25.61 25.38
N ALA A 67 5.09 25.47 24.10
CA ALA A 67 6.01 24.96 23.09
C ALA A 67 6.97 26.07 22.65
N MET A 68 8.23 25.96 23.06
CA MET A 68 9.29 26.86 22.63
C MET A 68 9.90 26.35 21.31
N PRO A 69 10.19 27.22 20.32
CA PRO A 69 10.90 26.81 19.11
C PRO A 69 12.31 26.31 19.44
N SER A 70 12.61 25.07 19.06
CA SER A 70 13.96 24.51 19.18
C SER A 70 14.93 25.16 18.19
N LEU A 71 16.24 24.91 18.34
CA LEU A 71 17.22 25.33 17.35
C LEU A 71 16.93 24.78 15.95
N PHE A 72 16.41 23.54 15.88
CA PHE A 72 15.97 22.95 14.62
C PHE A 72 14.76 23.71 14.03
N MET A 73 13.74 24.01 14.83
CA MET A 73 12.58 24.79 14.35
C MET A 73 13.00 26.19 13.88
N GLN A 74 13.94 26.83 14.59
CA GLN A 74 14.47 28.14 14.21
C GLN A 74 15.26 28.06 12.89
N SER A 75 16.10 27.02 12.71
CA SER A 75 16.82 26.77 11.46
C SER A 75 15.84 26.54 10.29
N LEU A 76 14.80 25.73 10.51
CA LEU A 76 13.79 25.45 9.49
C LEU A 76 12.94 26.69 9.15
N ALA A 77 12.66 27.53 10.15
CA ALA A 77 11.97 28.80 9.95
C ALA A 77 12.83 29.82 9.20
N ALA A 78 14.15 29.80 9.40
CA ALA A 78 15.10 30.69 8.72
C ALA A 78 15.41 30.26 7.27
N ALA A 79 15.11 29.01 6.89
CA ALA A 79 15.40 28.49 5.56
C ALA A 79 14.64 29.25 4.45
N ASN A 80 15.40 29.69 3.45
CA ASN A 80 14.97 30.49 2.30
C ASN A 80 15.07 29.71 0.98
N GLY A 81 14.58 28.48 0.98
CA GLY A 81 14.49 27.65 -0.21
C GLY A 81 14.52 26.16 0.10
N ASP A 82 14.36 25.35 -0.96
CA ASP A 82 14.34 23.89 -0.85
C ASP A 82 15.68 23.32 -0.39
N ASP A 83 16.80 23.95 -0.75
CA ASP A 83 18.14 23.47 -0.40
C ASP A 83 18.46 23.64 1.10
N GLU A 84 18.27 24.85 1.63
CA GLU A 84 18.45 25.13 3.07
C GLU A 84 17.47 24.31 3.93
N THR A 85 16.24 24.11 3.45
CA THR A 85 15.24 23.24 4.10
C THR A 85 15.74 21.79 4.15
N ALA A 86 16.23 21.27 3.02
CA ALA A 86 16.77 19.91 2.96
C ALA A 86 17.97 19.73 3.89
N ILE A 87 18.87 20.72 3.94
CA ILE A 87 20.03 20.70 4.83
C ILE A 87 19.61 20.67 6.30
N ALA A 88 18.71 21.56 6.73
CA ALA A 88 18.24 21.61 8.12
C ALA A 88 17.56 20.29 8.55
N VAL A 89 16.76 19.70 7.67
CA VAL A 89 16.09 18.41 7.91
C VAL A 89 17.10 17.26 7.99
N LEU A 90 18.10 17.24 7.11
CA LEU A 90 19.13 16.21 7.12
C LEU A 90 20.05 16.29 8.33
N ASP A 91 20.38 17.50 8.79
CA ASP A 91 21.12 17.71 10.03
C ASP A 91 20.32 17.18 11.23
N ARG A 92 19.00 17.40 11.25
CA ARG A 92 18.13 16.80 12.26
C ARG A 92 18.05 15.28 12.15
N LEU A 93 17.96 14.74 10.94
CA LEU A 93 17.92 13.30 10.68
C LEU A 93 19.19 12.61 11.18
N TRP A 94 20.35 13.22 10.92
CA TRP A 94 21.66 12.76 11.38
C TRP A 94 21.75 12.79 12.90
N HIS A 95 21.39 13.92 13.51
CA HIS A 95 21.40 14.11 14.96
C HIS A 95 20.54 13.07 15.70
N LEU A 96 19.35 12.76 15.17
CA LEU A 96 18.43 11.81 15.80
C LEU A 96 18.82 10.34 15.62
N ASN A 97 19.51 10.01 14.53
CA ASN A 97 19.77 8.62 14.14
C ASN A 97 21.17 8.44 13.51
N PRO A 98 22.27 8.79 14.21
CA PRO A 98 23.61 8.85 13.61
C PRO A 98 24.14 7.47 13.21
N LEU A 99 23.91 6.42 14.02
CA LEU A 99 24.31 5.04 13.67
C LEU A 99 23.56 4.47 12.47
N LEU A 100 22.25 4.75 12.38
CA LEU A 100 21.46 4.35 11.22
C LEU A 100 21.95 5.09 9.97
N GLY A 101 22.17 6.40 10.07
CA GLY A 101 22.71 7.21 8.99
C GLY A 101 24.08 6.72 8.50
N LYS A 102 25.03 6.51 9.42
CA LYS A 102 26.36 5.95 9.12
C LYS A 102 26.24 4.62 8.37
N THR A 103 25.50 3.66 8.94
CA THR A 103 25.36 2.31 8.37
C THR A 103 24.74 2.35 6.97
N VAL A 104 23.67 3.12 6.77
CA VAL A 104 23.02 3.22 5.46
C VAL A 104 23.94 3.88 4.44
N LEU A 105 24.64 4.96 4.80
CA LEU A 105 25.57 5.65 3.91
C LEU A 105 26.77 4.79 3.52
N GLU A 106 27.33 4.04 4.46
CA GLU A 106 28.41 3.07 4.19
C GLU A 106 27.95 1.96 3.24
N LEU A 107 26.72 1.46 3.41
CA LEU A 107 26.14 0.50 2.47
C LEU A 107 25.99 1.14 1.08
N VAL A 108 25.26 2.25 0.96
CA VAL A 108 24.96 2.82 -0.37
C VAL A 108 26.19 3.39 -1.10
N ALA A 109 27.30 3.61 -0.39
CA ALA A 109 28.59 3.95 -0.98
C ALA A 109 29.25 2.77 -1.70
N GLN A 110 28.98 1.53 -1.29
CA GLN A 110 29.52 0.33 -1.93
C GLN A 110 28.80 0.01 -3.24
N ARG A 111 27.47 0.09 -3.24
CA ARG A 111 26.59 -0.14 -4.40
C ARG A 111 25.18 0.36 -4.12
N ALA A 112 24.30 0.32 -5.11
CA ALA A 112 22.88 0.51 -4.86
C ALA A 112 22.29 -0.69 -4.09
N TYR A 113 21.49 -0.42 -3.06
CA TYR A 113 20.85 -1.44 -2.22
C TYR A 113 19.32 -1.33 -2.27
N HIS A 114 18.64 -2.46 -2.34
CA HIS A 114 17.19 -2.52 -2.12
C HIS A 114 16.87 -2.24 -0.64
N LYS A 115 15.70 -1.64 -0.36
CA LYS A 115 15.28 -1.31 1.01
C LYS A 115 15.26 -2.53 1.94
N ASP A 116 14.82 -3.69 1.44
CA ASP A 116 14.87 -4.95 2.20
C ASP A 116 16.29 -5.45 2.45
N GLU A 117 17.25 -5.20 1.55
CA GLU A 117 18.65 -5.56 1.80
C GLU A 117 19.23 -4.68 2.91
N ILE A 118 18.94 -3.38 2.90
CA ILE A 118 19.30 -2.46 3.99
C ILE A 118 18.72 -2.95 5.31
N TYR A 119 17.43 -3.33 5.33
CA TYR A 119 16.81 -3.88 6.54
C TYR A 119 17.48 -5.18 7.02
N LYS A 120 17.85 -6.09 6.12
CA LYS A 120 18.59 -7.33 6.47
C LYS A 120 19.96 -7.02 7.07
N HIS A 121 20.68 -6.02 6.53
CA HIS A 121 21.94 -5.57 7.11
C HIS A 121 21.75 -4.98 8.50
N LEU A 122 20.74 -4.13 8.69
CA LEU A 122 20.41 -3.55 10.00
C LEU A 122 19.95 -4.61 11.01
N ALA A 123 19.34 -5.70 10.56
CA ALA A 123 18.97 -6.83 11.40
C ALA A 123 20.12 -7.83 11.65
N SER A 124 21.28 -7.63 11.05
CA SER A 124 22.44 -8.50 11.20
C SER A 124 23.29 -8.12 12.41
N ALA A 125 24.16 -9.03 12.85
CA ALA A 125 25.11 -8.78 13.93
C ALA A 125 26.13 -7.66 13.64
N ALA A 126 26.24 -7.20 12.38
CA ALA A 126 27.12 -6.10 12.01
C ALA A 126 26.59 -4.73 12.48
N TYR A 127 25.28 -4.60 12.67
CA TYR A 127 24.68 -3.36 13.16
C TYR A 127 24.61 -3.37 14.69
N ARG A 128 25.22 -2.35 15.32
CA ARG A 128 25.33 -2.25 16.78
C ARG A 128 24.23 -1.39 17.45
N GLY A 129 23.36 -0.76 16.66
CA GLY A 129 22.24 0.04 17.17
C GLY A 129 20.97 -0.77 17.41
N ILE A 130 19.91 -0.12 17.91
CA ILE A 130 18.57 -0.72 17.97
C ILE A 130 17.99 -0.82 16.56
N VAL A 131 17.50 -1.98 16.16
CA VAL A 131 16.97 -2.17 14.80
C VAL A 131 15.69 -1.33 14.62
N PRO A 132 15.60 -0.43 13.61
CA PRO A 132 14.37 0.29 13.33
C PRO A 132 13.22 -0.66 12.98
N SER A 133 11.99 -0.30 13.33
CA SER A 133 10.81 -0.96 12.76
C SER A 133 10.79 -0.77 11.23
N ARG A 134 10.19 -1.70 10.48
CA ARG A 134 10.08 -1.56 9.01
C ARG A 134 9.40 -0.25 8.60
N PRO A 135 8.28 0.18 9.21
CA PRO A 135 7.68 1.48 8.91
C PRO A 135 8.60 2.67 9.26
N GLY A 136 9.33 2.58 10.38
CA GLY A 136 10.28 3.60 10.79
C GLY A 136 11.45 3.75 9.81
N LEU A 137 12.02 2.64 9.35
CA LEU A 137 13.05 2.65 8.31
C LEU A 137 12.52 3.22 6.99
N GLU A 138 11.30 2.84 6.58
CA GLU A 138 10.69 3.36 5.36
C GLU A 138 10.50 4.88 5.44
N THR A 139 10.04 5.40 6.59
CA THR A 139 9.91 6.85 6.81
C THR A 139 11.27 7.55 6.78
N TRP A 140 12.30 6.97 7.41
CA TRP A 140 13.67 7.48 7.35
C TRP A 140 14.18 7.55 5.90
N LEU A 141 13.98 6.49 5.12
CA LEU A 141 14.38 6.42 3.71
C LEU A 141 13.61 7.44 2.85
N GLN A 142 12.31 7.62 3.09
CA GLN A 142 11.50 8.61 2.37
C GLN A 142 12.00 10.04 2.62
N ILE A 143 12.34 10.38 3.87
CA ILE A 143 12.91 11.68 4.21
C ILE A 143 14.28 11.85 3.56
N ALA A 144 15.14 10.85 3.67
CA ALA A 144 16.48 10.86 3.06
C ALA A 144 16.43 11.03 1.54
N ILE A 145 15.46 10.39 0.86
CA ILE A 145 15.24 10.56 -0.58
C ILE A 145 14.68 11.95 -0.89
N GLY A 146 13.63 12.38 -0.16
CA GLY A 146 12.95 13.66 -0.39
C GLY A 146 13.85 14.88 -0.16
N THR A 147 14.88 14.73 0.67
CA THR A 147 15.90 15.75 0.94
C THR A 147 17.17 15.57 0.10
N GLY A 148 17.27 14.53 -0.72
CA GLY A 148 18.40 14.29 -1.63
C GLY A 148 19.67 13.76 -0.97
N LEU A 149 19.60 13.26 0.27
CA LEU A 149 20.68 12.44 0.85
C LEU A 149 20.83 11.12 0.09
N LEU A 150 19.70 10.52 -0.27
CA LEU A 150 19.63 9.33 -1.12
C LEU A 150 18.90 9.67 -2.42
N ARG A 151 19.09 8.82 -3.44
CA ARG A 151 18.27 8.83 -4.65
C ARG A 151 17.86 7.41 -5.03
N THR A 152 16.73 7.28 -5.68
CA THR A 152 16.21 6.00 -6.17
C THR A 152 16.82 5.67 -7.54
N VAL A 153 17.27 4.43 -7.70
CA VAL A 153 17.70 3.85 -8.99
C VAL A 153 16.92 2.54 -9.15
N GLY A 154 15.84 2.60 -9.94
CA GLY A 154 14.85 1.52 -9.99
C GLY A 154 14.20 1.30 -8.62
N ILE A 155 14.32 0.09 -8.07
CA ILE A 155 13.84 -0.27 -6.73
C ILE A 155 14.90 -0.11 -5.62
N ALA A 156 16.14 0.24 -5.99
CA ALA A 156 17.24 0.40 -5.07
C ALA A 156 17.45 1.88 -4.71
N VAL A 157 18.19 2.12 -3.64
CA VAL A 157 18.67 3.44 -3.24
C VAL A 157 20.19 3.52 -3.33
N THR A 158 20.70 4.67 -3.73
CA THR A 158 22.12 5.00 -3.74
C THR A 158 22.34 6.41 -3.19
N ALA A 159 23.60 6.82 -3.01
CA ALA A 159 23.96 8.17 -2.59
C ALA A 159 23.33 9.23 -3.52
N GLY A 160 22.67 10.21 -2.90
CA GLY A 160 22.07 11.35 -3.58
C GLY A 160 23.04 12.54 -3.70
N PRO A 161 22.59 13.65 -4.31
CA PRO A 161 23.42 14.84 -4.53
C PRO A 161 23.91 15.50 -3.24
N ARG A 162 23.25 15.27 -2.09
CA ARG A 162 23.66 15.84 -0.79
C ARG A 162 24.42 14.85 0.09
N ALA A 163 24.77 13.66 -0.41
CA ALA A 163 25.39 12.60 0.39
C ALA A 163 26.80 12.94 0.88
N GLU A 164 27.59 13.70 0.11
CA GLU A 164 29.01 13.93 0.36
C GLU A 164 29.31 14.44 1.77
N ARG A 165 28.58 15.47 2.24
CA ARG A 165 28.71 16.01 3.60
C ARG A 165 28.48 14.93 4.67
N TYR A 166 27.45 14.12 4.51
CA TYR A 166 27.06 13.12 5.51
C TYR A 166 27.92 11.86 5.44
N ILE A 167 28.52 11.56 4.28
CA ILE A 167 29.55 10.54 4.15
C ILE A 167 30.80 10.96 4.96
N ALA A 168 31.20 12.22 4.90
CA ALA A 168 32.30 12.74 5.72
C ALA A 168 31.98 12.65 7.23
N LEU A 169 30.76 13.03 7.63
CA LEU A 169 30.29 12.87 9.02
C LEU A 169 30.26 11.39 9.45
N ALA A 170 29.80 10.49 8.58
CA ALA A 170 29.79 9.06 8.82
C ALA A 170 31.21 8.49 8.98
N GLY A 171 32.17 8.95 8.18
CA GLY A 171 33.57 8.56 8.31
C GLY A 171 34.21 9.01 9.63
N GLY A 172 33.78 10.15 10.18
CA GLY A 172 34.27 10.68 11.45
C GLY A 172 33.58 10.12 12.71
N LEU A 173 32.46 9.41 12.57
CA LEU A 173 31.73 8.84 13.70
C LEU A 173 32.41 7.56 14.21
N ASP A 174 33.06 7.66 15.37
CA ASP A 174 33.51 6.50 16.14
C ASP A 174 32.29 5.83 16.80
N VAL A 175 32.00 4.61 16.36
CA VAL A 175 30.84 3.85 16.82
C VAL A 175 31.01 3.45 18.27
N ASP A 176 32.21 3.06 18.70
CA ASP A 176 32.42 2.53 20.04
C ASP A 176 32.41 3.65 21.09
N GLU A 177 32.97 4.81 20.75
CA GLU A 177 32.84 6.03 21.56
C GLU A 177 31.37 6.47 21.64
N PHE A 178 30.67 6.54 20.51
CA PHE A 178 29.25 6.91 20.49
C PHE A 178 28.39 5.97 21.36
N LEU A 179 28.59 4.65 21.25
CA LEU A 179 27.86 3.67 22.08
C LEU A 179 28.14 3.81 23.57
N ALA A 180 29.35 4.26 23.95
CA ALA A 180 29.74 4.45 25.34
C ALA A 180 29.19 5.75 25.94
N GLU A 181 29.09 6.81 25.13
CA GLU A 181 28.64 8.13 25.58
C GLU A 181 27.13 8.36 25.42
N ASP A 182 26.44 7.55 24.62
CA ASP A 182 25.05 7.84 24.22
C ASP A 182 24.12 7.94 25.43
N ARG A 183 23.63 9.17 25.65
CA ARG A 183 22.59 9.48 26.61
C ARG A 183 21.32 9.77 25.81
N PRO A 184 20.26 8.94 25.96
CA PRO A 184 19.03 9.17 25.22
C PRO A 184 18.48 10.57 25.54
N GLU A 185 18.07 11.31 24.50
CA GLU A 185 17.40 12.59 24.69
C GLU A 185 16.16 12.38 25.59
N PRO A 186 15.91 13.27 26.57
CA PRO A 186 14.74 13.15 27.43
C PRO A 186 13.46 13.17 26.58
N GLU A 187 12.51 12.30 26.91
CA GLU A 187 11.25 12.28 26.18
C GLU A 187 10.52 13.62 26.31
N PRO A 188 9.95 14.15 25.20
CA PRO A 188 9.22 15.39 25.26
C PRO A 188 7.99 15.22 26.15
N VAL A 189 7.84 16.08 27.15
CA VAL A 189 6.67 16.09 28.01
C VAL A 189 5.46 16.49 27.17
N VAL A 190 4.53 15.55 26.97
CA VAL A 190 3.23 15.82 26.34
C VAL A 190 2.28 16.28 27.45
N PRO A 191 1.80 17.53 27.43
CA PRO A 191 0.84 17.98 28.42
C PRO A 191 -0.40 17.07 28.40
N GLN A 192 -0.74 16.50 29.55
CA GLN A 192 -2.02 15.81 29.74
C GLN A 192 -3.12 16.86 29.62
N LEU A 193 -3.82 16.83 28.48
CA LEU A 193 -5.02 17.62 28.31
C LEU A 193 -6.16 16.77 28.87
N ALA A 194 -6.88 17.30 29.87
CA ALA A 194 -8.14 16.72 30.31
C ALA A 194 -9.02 16.46 29.08
N GLU A 195 -9.67 15.30 29.03
CA GLU A 195 -10.44 14.82 27.87
C GLU A 195 -11.69 15.66 27.53
N ASP A 196 -11.86 16.85 28.12
CA ASP A 196 -13.06 17.69 28.07
C ASP A 196 -13.12 18.72 26.92
N ASP A 197 -12.33 18.58 25.86
CA ASP A 197 -12.56 19.35 24.62
C ASP A 197 -13.41 18.53 23.63
N ALA A 198 -14.65 18.25 24.01
CA ALA A 198 -15.74 18.07 23.05
C ALA A 198 -16.04 19.45 22.42
N VAL A 199 -15.27 19.82 21.39
CA VAL A 199 -15.55 21.04 20.61
C VAL A 199 -16.55 20.67 19.49
N PRO A 200 -17.56 21.51 19.23
CA PRO A 200 -18.63 21.21 18.29
C PRO A 200 -18.09 21.03 16.87
N GLU A 201 -18.72 20.11 16.14
CA GLU A 201 -18.59 19.96 14.71
C GLU A 201 -18.71 21.35 14.03
N PRO A 202 -17.74 21.78 13.19
CA PRO A 202 -17.87 23.04 12.49
C PRO A 202 -19.07 22.92 11.53
N ALA A 203 -19.99 23.88 11.64
CA ALA A 203 -21.10 24.03 10.70
C ALA A 203 -20.56 24.02 9.26
N ALA A 204 -21.22 23.23 8.41
CA ALA A 204 -20.88 23.08 7.01
C ALA A 204 -20.73 24.47 6.33
N PRO A 205 -19.62 24.73 5.63
CA PRO A 205 -19.58 25.88 4.75
C PRO A 205 -20.45 25.59 3.53
N ASP A 206 -21.34 26.53 3.24
CA ASP A 206 -22.11 26.59 2.00
C ASP A 206 -21.20 26.50 0.77
N ALA A 207 -21.75 25.83 -0.25
CA ALA A 207 -21.12 25.52 -1.52
C ALA A 207 -20.50 26.74 -2.21
N SER A 208 -19.27 26.60 -2.73
CA SER A 208 -18.92 26.82 -4.16
C SER A 208 -17.40 26.94 -4.39
N THR A 209 -16.73 25.82 -4.71
CA THR A 209 -15.70 25.76 -5.78
C THR A 209 -15.34 24.29 -6.04
N PRO A 210 -15.43 23.77 -7.28
CA PRO A 210 -15.00 22.41 -7.57
C PRO A 210 -13.48 22.41 -7.76
N ALA A 211 -12.74 21.91 -6.77
CA ALA A 211 -11.41 21.39 -7.03
C ALA A 211 -11.58 20.08 -7.81
N ALA A 212 -11.28 20.11 -9.11
CA ALA A 212 -11.26 18.94 -9.96
C ALA A 212 -10.20 17.96 -9.45
N ALA A 213 -10.63 16.96 -8.67
CA ALA A 213 -9.86 15.76 -8.45
C ALA A 213 -9.69 15.05 -9.81
N PRO A 214 -8.53 14.46 -10.11
CA PRO A 214 -8.36 13.70 -11.34
C PRO A 214 -9.39 12.56 -11.36
N ALA A 215 -10.16 12.49 -12.45
CA ALA A 215 -11.20 11.49 -12.69
C ALA A 215 -10.58 10.10 -12.92
N GLY A 216 -10.10 9.47 -11.85
CA GLY A 216 -9.73 8.06 -11.83
C GLY A 216 -10.92 7.21 -11.38
N SER A 217 -11.19 6.12 -12.08
CA SER A 217 -12.22 5.15 -11.67
C SER A 217 -11.92 4.61 -10.27
N LEU A 218 -12.91 4.70 -9.37
CA LEU A 218 -12.82 4.38 -7.93
C LEU A 218 -12.90 2.88 -7.61
N LEU A 219 -13.09 2.03 -8.63
CA LEU A 219 -12.95 0.59 -8.47
C LEU A 219 -11.48 0.18 -8.54
N PRO A 220 -11.07 -0.90 -7.83
CA PRO A 220 -9.79 -1.55 -8.08
C PRO A 220 -9.62 -1.76 -9.58
N ALA A 221 -8.43 -1.49 -10.10
CA ALA A 221 -8.13 -1.55 -11.54
C ALA A 221 -8.75 -2.75 -12.29
N PRO A 222 -8.70 -4.01 -11.79
CA PRO A 222 -9.27 -5.14 -12.50
C PRO A 222 -10.80 -5.12 -12.57
N LEU A 223 -11.48 -4.43 -11.65
CA LEU A 223 -12.94 -4.31 -11.60
C LEU A 223 -13.48 -3.09 -12.33
N ARG A 224 -12.63 -2.23 -12.90
CA ARG A 224 -13.07 -0.97 -13.53
C ARG A 224 -13.99 -1.15 -14.72
N HIS A 225 -13.93 -2.31 -15.37
CA HIS A 225 -14.84 -2.68 -16.44
C HIS A 225 -16.30 -2.86 -15.96
N LEU A 226 -16.52 -2.96 -14.64
CA LEU A 226 -17.85 -3.04 -14.02
C LEU A 226 -18.48 -1.66 -13.77
N VAL A 227 -17.79 -0.55 -14.06
CA VAL A 227 -18.39 0.78 -13.94
C VAL A 227 -19.42 0.97 -15.05
N ILE A 228 -20.70 0.88 -14.69
CA ILE A 228 -21.81 1.24 -15.56
C ILE A 228 -21.98 2.77 -15.51
N GLU A 229 -22.09 3.43 -16.67
CA GLU A 229 -22.38 4.86 -16.73
C GLU A 229 -23.65 5.21 -15.93
N GLY A 230 -23.55 6.19 -15.03
CA GLY A 230 -24.68 6.65 -14.21
C GLY A 230 -24.88 5.92 -12.87
N VAL A 231 -24.07 4.91 -12.53
CA VAL A 231 -24.13 4.29 -11.19
C VAL A 231 -23.35 5.16 -10.17
N PRO A 232 -23.97 5.57 -9.06
CA PRO A 232 -23.33 6.45 -8.08
C PRO A 232 -22.09 5.81 -7.44
N SER A 233 -21.06 6.64 -7.26
CA SER A 233 -19.78 6.29 -6.65
C SER A 233 -19.91 5.58 -5.29
N PRO A 234 -18.99 4.65 -4.94
CA PRO A 234 -18.92 4.05 -3.62
C PRO A 234 -18.53 5.09 -2.56
N ARG A 235 -19.52 5.80 -2.01
CA ARG A 235 -19.30 6.79 -0.95
C ARG A 235 -18.74 6.12 0.31
N ASN A 236 -17.77 6.76 0.96
CA ASN A 236 -17.25 6.44 2.31
C ASN A 236 -16.67 5.03 2.52
N ARG A 237 -16.41 4.22 1.47
CA ARG A 237 -15.89 2.85 1.63
C ARG A 237 -14.42 2.76 2.02
N ASP A 238 -13.61 3.77 1.68
CA ASP A 238 -12.19 3.83 2.04
C ASP A 238 -11.95 4.25 3.50
N ARG A 239 -13.01 4.60 4.24
CA ARG A 239 -12.89 4.98 5.64
C ARG A 239 -12.56 3.76 6.51
N VAL A 240 -11.78 4.00 7.56
CA VAL A 240 -11.57 3.00 8.61
C VAL A 240 -12.91 2.75 9.30
N VAL A 241 -13.24 1.48 9.44
CA VAL A 241 -14.49 0.94 9.96
C VAL A 241 -14.25 0.52 11.40
N PRO A 242 -14.92 1.15 12.38
CA PRO A 242 -14.84 0.72 13.77
C PRO A 242 -15.61 -0.60 13.91
N THR A 243 -14.92 -1.73 13.82
CA THR A 243 -15.53 -3.07 13.94
C THR A 243 -16.22 -3.28 15.29
N SER A 244 -15.77 -2.58 16.34
CA SER A 244 -16.39 -2.58 17.67
C SER A 244 -17.83 -2.07 17.70
N ARG A 245 -18.26 -1.30 16.68
CA ARG A 245 -19.65 -0.83 16.53
C ARG A 245 -20.60 -2.00 16.24
N PHE A 246 -20.10 -3.05 15.58
CA PHE A 246 -20.90 -4.14 15.02
C PHE A 246 -20.64 -5.48 15.74
N VAL A 247 -21.00 -5.57 17.02
CA VAL A 247 -20.73 -6.75 17.88
C VAL A 247 -21.59 -7.96 17.52
N GLN A 248 -22.81 -7.74 16.99
CA GLN A 248 -23.73 -8.83 16.66
C GLN A 248 -23.42 -9.41 15.27
N GLY A 249 -23.28 -10.74 15.21
CA GLY A 249 -23.23 -11.50 13.96
C GLY A 249 -24.64 -11.82 13.45
N PHE A 250 -24.72 -12.23 12.19
CA PHE A 250 -25.96 -12.74 11.60
C PHE A 250 -26.10 -14.25 11.87
N THR A 251 -27.34 -14.72 12.02
CA THR A 251 -27.63 -16.16 12.06
C THR A 251 -27.46 -16.78 10.67
N ASP A 252 -27.25 -18.10 10.62
CA ASP A 252 -27.10 -18.80 9.34
C ASP A 252 -28.34 -18.65 8.44
N ASP A 253 -29.55 -18.61 9.01
CA ASP A 253 -30.79 -18.36 8.27
C ASP A 253 -30.77 -17.01 7.53
N ILE A 254 -30.27 -15.95 8.17
CA ILE A 254 -30.18 -14.62 7.53
C ILE A 254 -29.10 -14.61 6.46
N LEU A 255 -27.97 -15.30 6.68
CA LEU A 255 -26.91 -15.42 5.68
C LEU A 255 -27.40 -16.20 4.45
N ASP A 256 -28.17 -17.27 4.65
CA ASP A 256 -28.79 -18.02 3.56
C ASP A 256 -29.82 -17.17 2.83
N GLU A 257 -30.70 -16.44 3.53
CA GLU A 257 -31.62 -15.50 2.90
C GLU A 257 -30.88 -14.44 2.06
N THR A 258 -29.80 -13.88 2.60
CA THR A 258 -28.95 -12.89 1.90
C THR A 258 -28.36 -13.47 0.63
N ARG A 259 -27.83 -14.70 0.68
CA ARG A 259 -27.33 -15.43 -0.50
C ARG A 259 -28.40 -15.54 -1.57
N HIS A 260 -29.61 -16.00 -1.22
CA HIS A 260 -30.69 -16.16 -2.19
C HIS A 260 -31.12 -14.83 -2.82
N ARG A 261 -31.15 -13.75 -2.04
CA ARG A 261 -31.48 -12.41 -2.55
C ARG A 261 -30.44 -11.87 -3.53
N ILE A 262 -29.14 -12.07 -3.26
CA ILE A 262 -28.08 -11.66 -4.20
C ILE A 262 -28.14 -12.51 -5.47
N ALA A 263 -28.38 -13.81 -5.35
CA ALA A 263 -28.52 -14.70 -6.51
C ALA A 263 -29.72 -14.30 -7.39
N ALA A 264 -30.88 -13.99 -6.78
CA ALA A 264 -32.06 -13.50 -7.50
C ALA A 264 -31.77 -12.15 -8.19
N TRP A 265 -31.18 -11.20 -7.46
CA TRP A 265 -30.76 -9.91 -8.03
C TRP A 265 -29.81 -10.09 -9.22
N TRP A 266 -28.84 -11.01 -9.12
CA TRP A 266 -27.88 -11.26 -10.19
C TRP A 266 -28.52 -11.85 -11.44
N ALA A 267 -29.51 -12.74 -11.27
CA ALA A 267 -30.27 -13.29 -12.39
C ALA A 267 -31.03 -12.18 -13.15
N ASP A 268 -31.54 -11.18 -12.44
CA ASP A 268 -32.30 -10.07 -13.00
C ASP A 268 -31.42 -8.94 -13.57
N ALA A 269 -30.24 -8.70 -13.00
CA ALA A 269 -29.37 -7.58 -13.35
C ALA A 269 -28.86 -7.60 -14.80
N GLY A 270 -28.84 -8.79 -15.44
CA GLY A 270 -28.23 -8.97 -16.76
C GLY A 270 -26.70 -8.93 -16.68
N ARG A 271 -26.03 -9.81 -17.42
CA ARG A 271 -24.58 -10.05 -17.29
C ARG A 271 -23.77 -8.76 -17.50
N PRO A 272 -22.85 -8.40 -16.59
CA PRO A 272 -21.89 -7.33 -16.82
C PRO A 272 -20.82 -7.76 -17.83
N ALA A 273 -19.98 -6.79 -18.20
CA ALA A 273 -18.88 -6.87 -19.17
C ALA A 273 -17.97 -8.11 -18.99
N PRO A 274 -17.29 -8.55 -20.06
CA PRO A 274 -16.48 -9.77 -20.03
C PRO A 274 -15.31 -9.67 -19.03
N THR A 275 -15.16 -10.72 -18.23
CA THR A 275 -14.02 -10.92 -17.33
C THR A 275 -12.73 -11.08 -18.12
N TYR A 276 -11.58 -10.91 -17.47
CA TYR A 276 -10.32 -11.28 -18.12
C TYR A 276 -10.24 -12.79 -18.34
N GLU A 277 -9.94 -13.18 -19.57
CA GLU A 277 -9.70 -14.55 -19.99
C GLU A 277 -8.23 -14.73 -20.40
N PRO A 278 -7.65 -15.93 -20.26
CA PRO A 278 -6.28 -16.19 -20.72
C PRO A 278 -6.04 -15.79 -22.19
N SER A 279 -7.02 -15.99 -23.06
CA SER A 279 -6.96 -15.63 -24.47
C SER A 279 -6.82 -14.11 -24.71
N ASP A 280 -7.26 -13.26 -23.77
CA ASP A 280 -7.06 -11.80 -23.89
C ASP A 280 -5.57 -11.42 -23.87
N PHE A 281 -4.74 -12.29 -23.28
CA PHE A 281 -3.30 -12.15 -23.16
C PHE A 281 -2.53 -13.08 -24.11
N GLY A 282 -3.21 -13.66 -25.12
CA GLY A 282 -2.61 -14.59 -26.06
C GLY A 282 -2.14 -15.90 -25.42
N LEU A 283 -2.75 -16.29 -24.29
CA LEU A 283 -2.44 -17.54 -23.60
C LEU A 283 -3.50 -18.58 -23.93
N ASP A 284 -3.04 -19.76 -24.32
CA ASP A 284 -3.88 -20.94 -24.52
C ASP A 284 -3.30 -22.15 -23.76
N PRO A 285 -4.05 -23.26 -23.65
CA PRO A 285 -3.56 -24.45 -22.96
C PRO A 285 -2.34 -25.13 -23.61
N GLU A 286 -2.11 -24.93 -24.91
CA GLU A 286 -0.96 -25.53 -25.62
C GLU A 286 0.34 -24.84 -25.23
N ALA A 287 0.30 -23.52 -24.98
CA ALA A 287 1.44 -22.74 -24.49
C ALA A 287 2.03 -23.29 -23.17
N TRP A 288 1.22 -23.94 -22.32
CA TRP A 288 1.71 -24.59 -21.10
C TRP A 288 2.67 -25.74 -21.41
N VAL A 289 2.38 -26.51 -22.46
CA VAL A 289 3.21 -27.66 -22.88
C VAL A 289 4.53 -27.19 -23.48
N GLU A 290 4.52 -26.07 -24.19
CA GLU A 290 5.72 -25.50 -24.83
C GLU A 290 6.66 -24.81 -23.83
N GLY A 291 6.12 -24.11 -22.83
CA GLY A 291 6.90 -23.30 -21.91
C GLY A 291 6.14 -22.91 -20.65
N ALA A 292 5.86 -23.87 -19.77
CA ALA A 292 5.05 -23.67 -18.56
C ALA A 292 5.51 -22.50 -17.68
N ASP A 293 6.82 -22.36 -17.42
CA ASP A 293 7.35 -21.23 -16.63
C ASP A 293 7.19 -19.88 -17.32
N GLU A 294 7.29 -19.84 -18.66
CA GLU A 294 7.00 -18.63 -19.43
C GLU A 294 5.52 -18.25 -19.32
N VAL A 295 4.62 -19.23 -19.33
CA VAL A 295 3.18 -18.99 -19.11
C VAL A 295 2.94 -18.41 -17.71
N VAL A 296 3.53 -18.98 -16.65
CA VAL A 296 3.42 -18.42 -15.29
C VAL A 296 3.92 -16.98 -15.24
N TYR A 297 5.05 -16.70 -15.88
CA TYR A 297 5.58 -15.35 -16.02
C TYR A 297 4.61 -14.40 -16.74
N ARG A 298 4.08 -14.78 -17.92
CA ARG A 298 3.14 -13.97 -18.69
C ARG A 298 1.85 -13.70 -17.90
N VAL A 299 1.35 -14.69 -17.16
CA VAL A 299 0.20 -14.51 -16.24
C VAL A 299 0.55 -13.53 -15.12
N ALA A 300 1.75 -13.59 -14.55
CA ALA A 300 2.19 -12.65 -13.53
C ALA A 300 2.31 -11.21 -14.08
N VAL A 301 2.80 -11.03 -15.32
CA VAL A 301 2.80 -9.74 -16.02
C VAL A 301 1.37 -9.23 -16.20
N ALA A 302 0.46 -10.08 -16.71
CA ALA A 302 -0.94 -9.73 -16.87
C ALA A 302 -1.58 -9.27 -15.55
N ALA A 303 -1.30 -9.98 -14.45
CA ALA A 303 -1.76 -9.61 -13.11
C ALA A 303 -1.18 -8.25 -12.67
N ALA A 304 0.11 -8.02 -12.87
CA ALA A 304 0.75 -6.76 -12.52
C ALA A 304 0.13 -5.58 -13.29
N LEU A 305 -0.12 -5.74 -14.59
CA LEU A 305 -0.77 -4.71 -15.40
C LEU A 305 -2.22 -4.48 -14.97
N ALA A 306 -3.01 -5.55 -14.82
CA ALA A 306 -4.42 -5.47 -14.48
C ALA A 306 -4.66 -4.79 -13.12
N PHE A 307 -3.74 -4.94 -12.16
CA PHE A 307 -3.90 -4.37 -10.82
C PHE A 307 -3.15 -3.06 -10.60
N ARG A 308 -2.03 -2.83 -11.30
CA ARG A 308 -1.10 -1.74 -10.97
C ARG A 308 -0.84 -0.75 -12.10
N LEU A 309 -1.29 -1.01 -13.33
CA LEU A 309 -1.15 -0.03 -14.42
C LEU A 309 -2.08 1.17 -14.23
N ASP A 310 -3.15 0.98 -13.44
CA ASP A 310 -4.12 2.03 -13.11
C ASP A 310 -4.88 2.54 -14.35
N ARG A 311 -5.26 1.62 -15.25
CA ARG A 311 -6.00 1.90 -16.49
C ARG A 311 -7.26 1.01 -16.59
N ASP A 312 -8.08 1.24 -17.61
CA ASP A 312 -9.21 0.37 -17.92
C ASP A 312 -8.77 -0.93 -18.62
N ARG A 313 -9.73 -1.84 -18.85
CA ARG A 313 -9.46 -3.15 -19.47
C ARG A 313 -8.81 -3.03 -20.83
N ALA A 314 -9.33 -2.15 -21.70
CA ALA A 314 -8.83 -2.00 -23.06
C ALA A 314 -7.37 -1.52 -23.07
N ALA A 315 -7.03 -0.55 -22.22
CA ALA A 315 -5.68 -0.04 -22.09
C ALA A 315 -4.71 -1.05 -21.45
N VAL A 316 -5.17 -1.87 -20.49
CA VAL A 316 -4.36 -2.99 -19.95
C VAL A 316 -4.01 -4.00 -21.03
N LEU A 317 -5.00 -4.40 -21.85
CA LEU A 317 -4.78 -5.35 -22.94
C LEU A 317 -3.88 -4.75 -24.02
N ALA A 318 -4.09 -3.48 -24.38
CA ALA A 318 -3.22 -2.79 -25.33
C ALA A 318 -1.77 -2.70 -24.85
N ALA A 319 -1.55 -2.42 -23.56
CA ALA A 319 -0.21 -2.38 -22.97
C ALA A 319 0.47 -3.76 -22.98
N PHE A 320 -0.26 -4.83 -22.62
CA PHE A 320 0.25 -6.19 -22.70
C PHE A 320 0.61 -6.58 -24.14
N GLN A 321 -0.29 -6.34 -25.09
CA GLN A 321 -0.06 -6.64 -26.50
C GLN A 321 1.10 -5.83 -27.10
N ALA A 322 1.30 -4.59 -26.65
CA ALA A 322 2.43 -3.77 -27.09
C ALA A 322 3.77 -4.35 -26.60
N LEU A 323 3.83 -4.86 -25.37
CA LEU A 323 5.01 -5.57 -24.85
C LEU A 323 5.26 -6.87 -25.62
N ASP A 324 4.21 -7.65 -25.86
CA ASP A 324 4.31 -8.94 -26.55
C ASP A 324 4.73 -8.78 -28.02
N LYS A 325 4.06 -7.91 -28.78
CA LYS A 325 4.40 -7.64 -30.20
C LYS A 325 5.78 -7.03 -30.39
N ALA A 326 6.30 -6.33 -29.38
CA ALA A 326 7.65 -5.79 -29.41
C ALA A 326 8.73 -6.83 -29.06
N GLY A 327 8.36 -8.08 -28.74
CA GLY A 327 9.29 -9.13 -28.28
C GLY A 327 9.77 -8.94 -26.84
N VAL A 328 9.36 -7.85 -26.17
CA VAL A 328 9.85 -7.45 -24.84
C VAL A 328 9.55 -8.51 -23.78
N LEU A 329 8.38 -9.17 -23.85
CA LEU A 329 8.05 -10.21 -22.87
C LEU A 329 9.00 -11.39 -22.95
N GLY A 330 9.30 -11.86 -24.16
CA GLY A 330 10.26 -12.95 -24.40
C GLY A 330 11.67 -12.56 -23.99
N ASP A 331 12.12 -11.35 -24.36
CA ASP A 331 13.44 -10.84 -23.97
C ASP A 331 13.60 -10.80 -22.44
N LEU A 332 12.62 -10.19 -21.74
CA LEU A 332 12.66 -10.10 -20.28
C LEU A 332 12.64 -11.48 -19.61
N TYR A 333 11.90 -12.45 -20.16
CA TYR A 333 11.89 -13.82 -19.66
C TYR A 333 13.26 -14.50 -19.81
N GLN A 334 13.93 -14.29 -20.95
CA GLN A 334 15.27 -14.82 -21.23
C GLN A 334 16.39 -14.02 -20.53
N GLY A 335 16.05 -12.94 -19.82
CA GLY A 335 17.01 -12.08 -19.13
C GLY A 335 17.77 -11.13 -20.06
N THR A 336 17.26 -10.91 -21.28
CA THR A 336 17.79 -9.95 -22.24
C THR A 336 16.97 -8.64 -22.21
N VAL A 337 17.50 -7.59 -22.83
CA VAL A 337 16.82 -6.30 -22.98
C VAL A 337 16.85 -5.93 -24.46
N PRO A 338 15.71 -5.54 -25.07
CA PRO A 338 15.70 -5.10 -26.46
C PRO A 338 16.56 -3.84 -26.63
N GLU A 339 17.40 -3.82 -27.67
CA GLU A 339 18.31 -2.70 -27.95
C GLU A 339 17.58 -1.38 -28.22
N ASN A 340 16.36 -1.46 -28.79
CA ASN A 340 15.49 -0.33 -29.02
C ASN A 340 14.08 -0.64 -28.52
N LEU A 341 13.59 0.17 -27.58
CA LEU A 341 12.20 0.09 -27.11
C LEU A 341 11.28 0.89 -28.04
N PRO A 342 10.27 0.26 -28.67
CA PRO A 342 9.30 0.98 -29.48
C PRO A 342 8.55 2.04 -28.67
N ALA A 343 8.27 3.20 -29.27
CA ALA A 343 7.58 4.32 -28.59
C ALA A 343 6.17 3.98 -28.06
N GLN A 344 5.57 2.89 -28.55
CA GLN A 344 4.27 2.37 -28.11
C GLN A 344 4.34 1.58 -26.78
N VAL A 345 5.54 1.25 -26.30
CA VAL A 345 5.72 0.55 -25.02
C VAL A 345 5.64 1.54 -23.88
N ASP A 346 4.58 1.44 -23.08
CA ASP A 346 4.40 2.25 -21.87
C ASP A 346 5.49 1.92 -20.82
N ALA A 347 6.18 2.96 -20.34
CA ALA A 347 7.31 2.77 -19.42
C ALA A 347 6.90 2.15 -18.07
N ARG A 348 5.67 2.41 -17.59
CA ARG A 348 5.15 1.80 -16.37
C ARG A 348 4.78 0.34 -16.61
N ALA A 349 4.22 0.01 -17.78
CA ALA A 349 3.96 -1.37 -18.17
C ALA A 349 5.27 -2.18 -18.28
N LEU A 350 6.29 -1.62 -18.91
CA LEU A 350 7.63 -2.21 -18.98
C LEU A 350 8.21 -2.45 -17.58
N MET A 351 8.18 -1.46 -16.70
CA MET A 351 8.65 -1.60 -15.32
C MET A 351 7.93 -2.74 -14.57
N LEU A 352 6.60 -2.84 -14.71
CA LEU A 352 5.80 -3.90 -14.09
C LEU A 352 6.17 -5.28 -14.65
N ALA A 353 6.35 -5.38 -15.98
CA ALA A 353 6.78 -6.62 -16.63
C ALA A 353 8.18 -7.05 -16.16
N SER A 354 9.14 -6.12 -16.09
CA SER A 354 10.49 -6.41 -15.59
C SER A 354 10.50 -6.86 -14.12
N LEU A 355 9.62 -6.30 -13.28
CA LEU A 355 9.47 -6.74 -11.89
C LEU A 355 8.93 -8.17 -11.80
N ALA A 356 7.94 -8.52 -12.62
CA ALA A 356 7.41 -9.88 -12.70
C ALA A 356 8.48 -10.86 -13.21
N ALA A 357 9.20 -10.51 -14.29
CA ALA A 357 10.28 -11.31 -14.85
C ALA A 357 11.34 -11.63 -13.81
N ARG A 358 11.82 -10.61 -13.08
CA ARG A 358 12.80 -10.79 -12.00
C ARG A 358 12.30 -11.74 -10.91
N ARG A 359 11.04 -11.66 -10.52
CA ARG A 359 10.47 -12.53 -9.49
C ARG A 359 10.35 -13.97 -9.94
N CYS A 360 9.91 -14.20 -11.18
CA CYS A 360 9.87 -15.55 -11.74
C CYS A 360 11.28 -16.13 -11.90
N ALA A 361 12.27 -15.33 -12.29
CA ALA A 361 13.67 -15.76 -12.40
C ALA A 361 14.31 -16.15 -11.05
N GLU A 362 13.84 -15.59 -9.94
CA GLU A 362 14.30 -15.95 -8.58
C GLU A 362 13.82 -17.35 -8.15
N VAL A 363 12.82 -17.93 -8.84
CA VAL A 363 12.24 -19.24 -8.54
C VAL A 363 12.08 -20.05 -9.84
N PRO A 364 13.18 -20.63 -10.36
CA PRO A 364 13.09 -21.49 -11.54
C PRO A 364 12.21 -22.72 -11.26
N GLU A 365 11.62 -23.27 -12.33
CA GLU A 365 10.75 -24.45 -12.27
C GLU A 365 9.50 -24.25 -11.39
N LEU A 366 9.04 -23.00 -11.25
CA LEU A 366 7.84 -22.68 -10.49
C LEU A 366 6.64 -23.45 -11.05
N ALA A 367 6.50 -23.55 -12.37
CA ALA A 367 5.44 -24.32 -12.99
C ALA A 367 5.43 -25.79 -12.56
N ALA A 368 6.59 -26.46 -12.58
CA ALA A 368 6.72 -27.84 -12.11
C ALA A 368 6.42 -27.97 -10.60
N GLN A 369 6.77 -26.96 -9.81
CA GLN A 369 6.41 -26.92 -8.40
C GLN A 369 4.91 -26.79 -8.18
N LEU A 370 4.17 -26.12 -9.06
CA LEU A 370 2.71 -26.05 -8.98
C LEU A 370 2.10 -27.40 -9.36
N ASP A 371 2.51 -27.98 -10.50
CA ASP A 371 1.98 -29.26 -10.99
C ASP A 371 2.19 -30.42 -10.01
N SER A 372 3.25 -30.37 -9.20
CA SER A 372 3.56 -31.40 -8.20
C SER A 372 2.81 -31.28 -6.87
N ARG A 373 1.99 -30.24 -6.65
CA ARG A 373 1.25 -30.06 -5.38
C ARG A 373 0.01 -30.94 -5.29
N ALA A 374 -0.34 -31.30 -4.06
CA ALA A 374 -1.53 -32.13 -3.80
C ALA A 374 -2.82 -31.31 -3.70
N SER A 375 -2.74 -29.99 -3.52
CA SER A 375 -3.88 -29.10 -3.28
C SER A 375 -3.66 -27.68 -3.79
N ALA A 376 -4.75 -26.93 -3.96
CA ALA A 376 -4.70 -25.51 -4.28
C ALA A 376 -4.05 -24.69 -3.16
N ALA A 377 -4.23 -25.10 -1.89
CA ALA A 377 -3.58 -24.45 -0.76
C ALA A 377 -2.04 -24.53 -0.83
N GLU A 378 -1.49 -25.71 -1.18
CA GLU A 378 -0.05 -25.89 -1.37
C GLU A 378 0.49 -25.15 -2.61
N ALA A 379 -0.28 -25.15 -3.70
CA ALA A 379 0.06 -24.39 -4.90
C ALA A 379 0.07 -22.88 -4.62
N PHE A 380 -0.93 -22.38 -3.91
CA PHE A 380 -1.01 -20.98 -3.48
C PHE A 380 0.16 -20.61 -2.56
N ALA A 381 0.52 -21.47 -1.59
CA ALA A 381 1.67 -21.23 -0.72
C ALA A 381 2.99 -21.16 -1.52
N SER A 382 3.13 -21.98 -2.56
CA SER A 382 4.29 -21.95 -3.47
C SER A 382 4.33 -20.64 -4.27
N LEU A 383 3.18 -20.21 -4.81
CA LEU A 383 3.05 -18.91 -5.48
C LEU A 383 3.34 -17.74 -4.53
N ASP A 384 2.82 -17.76 -3.30
CA ASP A 384 3.04 -16.69 -2.32
C ASP A 384 4.52 -16.62 -1.89
N ALA A 385 5.17 -17.76 -1.70
CA ALA A 385 6.60 -17.81 -1.42
C ALA A 385 7.45 -17.21 -2.57
N ALA A 386 7.05 -17.47 -3.81
CA ALA A 386 7.77 -17.01 -5.01
C ALA A 386 7.47 -15.54 -5.36
N LEU A 387 6.19 -15.17 -5.41
CA LEU A 387 5.68 -13.94 -6.00
C LEU A 387 5.11 -12.96 -4.94
N GLY A 388 4.80 -13.44 -3.74
CA GLY A 388 4.09 -12.69 -2.68
C GLY A 388 4.86 -11.53 -2.04
N ARG A 389 6.20 -11.51 -2.19
CA ARG A 389 7.08 -10.51 -1.54
C ARG A 389 6.99 -9.14 -2.21
N GLY A 390 5.99 -8.36 -1.82
CA GLY A 390 5.81 -6.92 -2.12
C GLY A 390 5.19 -6.61 -3.48
N LEU A 391 5.16 -7.58 -4.40
CA LEU A 391 4.61 -7.39 -5.75
C LEU A 391 3.20 -7.94 -5.91
N PHE A 392 2.91 -9.11 -5.35
CA PHE A 392 1.60 -9.73 -5.48
C PHE A 392 1.06 -10.10 -4.10
N ARG A 393 -0.23 -9.85 -3.83
CA ARG A 393 -0.92 -10.35 -2.64
C ARG A 393 -2.32 -10.80 -2.99
N THR A 394 -3.15 -9.83 -3.37
CA THR A 394 -4.52 -10.13 -3.82
C THR A 394 -4.47 -10.68 -5.26
N GLU A 395 -3.49 -10.22 -6.02
CA GLU A 395 -3.16 -10.65 -7.37
C GLU A 395 -2.86 -12.15 -7.47
N LEU A 396 -2.37 -12.80 -6.39
CA LEU A 396 -2.10 -14.23 -6.40
C LEU A 396 -3.37 -15.07 -6.59
N PHE A 397 -4.51 -14.62 -6.03
CA PHE A 397 -5.80 -15.27 -6.25
C PHE A 397 -6.26 -15.13 -7.71
N TRP A 398 -5.95 -13.99 -8.33
CA TRP A 398 -6.22 -13.77 -9.74
C TRP A 398 -5.30 -14.63 -10.64
N ILE A 399 -4.03 -14.79 -10.28
CA ILE A 399 -3.10 -15.71 -10.96
C ILE A 399 -3.62 -17.15 -10.87
N MET A 400 -4.03 -17.61 -9.68
CA MET A 400 -4.66 -18.93 -9.49
C MET A 400 -5.90 -19.10 -10.39
N ALA A 401 -6.75 -18.06 -10.50
CA ALA A 401 -7.93 -18.07 -11.37
C ALA A 401 -7.55 -18.19 -12.86
N MET A 402 -6.54 -17.46 -13.32
CA MET A 402 -6.08 -17.53 -14.72
C MET A 402 -5.47 -18.89 -15.06
N LEU A 403 -4.64 -19.45 -14.17
CA LEU A 403 -4.07 -20.79 -14.35
C LEU A 403 -5.14 -21.89 -14.28
N ALA A 404 -6.18 -21.70 -13.47
CA ALA A 404 -7.36 -22.58 -13.45
C ALA A 404 -8.13 -22.52 -14.78
N LYS A 405 -8.36 -21.31 -15.32
CA LYS A 405 -9.04 -21.10 -16.62
C LYS A 405 -8.25 -21.68 -17.80
N LEU A 406 -6.92 -21.68 -17.73
CA LEU A 406 -6.05 -22.39 -18.68
C LEU A 406 -6.14 -23.93 -18.57
N GLY A 407 -6.81 -24.45 -17.54
CA GLY A 407 -6.95 -25.87 -17.29
C GLY A 407 -5.68 -26.54 -16.75
N VAL A 408 -4.74 -25.73 -16.25
CA VAL A 408 -3.45 -26.18 -15.68
C VAL A 408 -3.67 -26.65 -14.25
N LEU A 409 -4.30 -25.82 -13.41
CA LEU A 409 -4.59 -26.17 -12.02
C LEU A 409 -5.93 -26.89 -11.93
N ARG A 410 -5.94 -28.11 -11.38
CA ARG A 410 -7.13 -28.98 -11.26
C ARG A 410 -7.27 -29.59 -9.87
N TYR A 411 -7.20 -28.75 -8.83
CA TYR A 411 -7.34 -29.22 -7.46
C TYR A 411 -8.81 -29.23 -6.99
N PRO A 412 -9.21 -30.17 -6.12
CA PRO A 412 -10.57 -30.20 -5.56
C PRO A 412 -10.94 -28.93 -4.77
N ASP A 413 -9.98 -28.29 -4.11
CA ASP A 413 -10.14 -27.10 -3.26
C ASP A 413 -9.88 -25.78 -4.01
N LEU A 414 -9.74 -25.81 -5.33
CA LEU A 414 -9.38 -24.64 -6.15
C LEU A 414 -10.40 -23.49 -6.05
N GLY A 415 -11.67 -23.78 -5.76
CA GLY A 415 -12.71 -22.78 -5.55
C GLY A 415 -12.38 -21.75 -4.45
N ASP A 416 -11.61 -22.17 -3.44
CA ASP A 416 -11.16 -21.35 -2.29
C ASP A 416 -10.02 -20.38 -2.63
N PHE A 417 -9.47 -20.45 -3.84
CA PHE A 417 -8.28 -19.68 -4.24
C PHE A 417 -8.45 -18.93 -5.57
N THR A 418 -9.60 -19.05 -6.23
CA THR A 418 -9.86 -18.47 -7.56
C THR A 418 -10.75 -17.23 -7.55
N VAL A 419 -11.16 -16.77 -6.36
CA VAL A 419 -11.88 -15.50 -6.21
C VAL A 419 -10.90 -14.47 -5.69
N THR A 420 -10.93 -13.26 -6.25
CA THR A 420 -10.07 -12.17 -5.83
C THR A 420 -10.72 -11.40 -4.68
N PRO A 421 -10.20 -11.46 -3.45
CA PRO A 421 -10.84 -10.83 -2.29
C PRO A 421 -10.54 -9.32 -2.25
N HIS A 422 -11.02 -8.56 -3.23
CA HIS A 422 -10.85 -7.10 -3.29
C HIS A 422 -11.40 -6.39 -2.06
N ARG A 423 -10.89 -5.18 -1.75
CA ARG A 423 -11.39 -4.40 -0.60
C ARG A 423 -12.91 -4.19 -0.68
N ILE A 424 -13.43 -3.82 -1.86
CA ILE A 424 -14.87 -3.63 -2.07
C ILE A 424 -15.67 -4.91 -1.77
N VAL A 425 -15.15 -6.08 -2.13
CA VAL A 425 -15.77 -7.38 -1.87
C VAL A 425 -15.75 -7.67 -0.37
N ARG A 426 -14.61 -7.50 0.30
CA ARG A 426 -14.46 -7.71 1.75
C ARG A 426 -15.34 -6.78 2.58
N ASP A 427 -15.43 -5.51 2.21
CA ASP A 427 -16.35 -4.54 2.84
C ASP A 427 -17.80 -4.96 2.69
N THR A 428 -18.17 -5.45 1.50
CA THR A 428 -19.54 -5.92 1.22
C THR A 428 -19.85 -7.15 2.05
N LEU A 429 -18.95 -8.14 2.09
CA LEU A 429 -19.11 -9.35 2.91
C LEU A 429 -19.18 -9.05 4.41
N PHE A 430 -18.35 -8.14 4.91
CA PHE A 430 -18.41 -7.70 6.30
C PHE A 430 -19.80 -7.16 6.62
N ARG A 431 -20.32 -6.26 5.80
CA ARG A 431 -21.63 -5.64 6.01
C ARG A 431 -22.80 -6.61 5.91
N LEU A 432 -22.70 -7.57 5.01
CA LEU A 432 -23.69 -8.63 4.83
C LEU A 432 -23.56 -9.75 5.88
N GLY A 433 -22.58 -9.66 6.79
CA GLY A 433 -22.42 -10.60 7.90
C GLY A 433 -21.53 -11.80 7.66
N PHE A 434 -21.03 -12.00 6.43
CA PHE A 434 -20.18 -13.12 6.07
C PHE A 434 -18.75 -13.02 6.63
N LEU A 435 -18.30 -11.81 6.95
CA LEU A 435 -17.01 -11.57 7.60
C LEU A 435 -17.17 -10.85 8.93
N ALA A 436 -16.30 -11.17 9.88
CA ALA A 436 -16.18 -10.47 11.16
C ALA A 436 -15.41 -9.14 11.04
N THR A 437 -14.57 -9.00 10.02
CA THR A 437 -13.79 -7.79 9.73
C THR A 437 -13.54 -7.67 8.23
N PRO A 438 -13.56 -6.46 7.64
CA PRO A 438 -13.19 -6.26 6.25
C PRO A 438 -11.65 -6.17 6.05
N TYR A 439 -10.89 -6.17 7.14
CA TYR A 439 -9.43 -6.09 7.14
C TYR A 439 -8.81 -7.47 7.01
N ALA A 440 -8.01 -7.64 5.96
CA ALA A 440 -7.24 -8.85 5.69
C ALA A 440 -5.82 -8.41 5.28
N ASN A 441 -4.88 -8.55 6.22
CA ASN A 441 -3.53 -8.00 6.08
C ASN A 441 -2.49 -9.06 5.69
N ASP A 442 -2.86 -10.33 5.73
CA ASP A 442 -2.02 -11.49 5.43
C ASP A 442 -2.76 -12.52 4.55
N GLY A 443 -2.01 -13.53 4.07
CA GLY A 443 -2.53 -14.60 3.23
C GLY A 443 -3.71 -15.35 3.85
N PRO A 444 -3.61 -15.86 5.10
CA PRO A 444 -4.71 -16.58 5.74
C PRO A 444 -6.01 -15.78 5.85
N ALA A 445 -5.94 -14.49 6.21
CA ALA A 445 -7.13 -13.64 6.26
C ALA A 445 -7.72 -13.39 4.86
N LEU A 446 -6.90 -13.30 3.81
CA LEU A 446 -7.37 -13.18 2.43
C LEU A 446 -8.02 -14.48 1.95
N THR A 447 -7.47 -15.64 2.25
CA THR A 447 -8.08 -16.95 1.96
C THR A 447 -9.42 -17.12 2.68
N ALA A 448 -9.51 -16.71 3.96
CA ALA A 448 -10.77 -16.70 4.70
C ALA A 448 -11.81 -15.78 4.04
N ALA A 449 -11.38 -14.62 3.53
CA ALA A 449 -12.24 -13.73 2.76
C ALA A 449 -12.73 -14.38 1.45
N THR A 450 -11.87 -15.10 0.73
CA THR A 450 -12.29 -15.84 -0.46
C THR A 450 -13.32 -16.93 -0.17
N ARG A 451 -13.12 -17.72 0.89
CA ARG A 451 -14.11 -18.70 1.35
C ARG A 451 -15.44 -18.05 1.71
N ALA A 452 -15.40 -16.91 2.39
CA ALA A 452 -16.59 -16.13 2.70
C ALA A 452 -17.28 -15.62 1.42
N THR A 453 -16.52 -15.20 0.41
CA THR A 453 -17.07 -14.85 -0.91
C THR A 453 -17.78 -16.05 -1.55
N ARG A 454 -17.17 -17.24 -1.58
CA ARG A 454 -17.79 -18.45 -2.12
C ARG A 454 -19.01 -18.90 -1.32
N ARG A 455 -19.01 -18.70 0.00
CA ARG A 455 -20.19 -18.93 0.83
C ARG A 455 -21.34 -17.99 0.46
N ALA A 456 -21.04 -16.72 0.18
CA ALA A 456 -22.03 -15.74 -0.24
C ALA A 456 -22.50 -15.94 -1.68
N ILE A 457 -21.62 -16.39 -2.57
CA ILE A 457 -21.89 -16.63 -4.00
C ILE A 457 -21.18 -17.93 -4.42
N PRO A 458 -21.88 -19.09 -4.38
CA PRO A 458 -21.28 -20.39 -4.69
C PRO A 458 -20.80 -20.49 -6.14
N ASP A 459 -21.60 -19.97 -7.08
CA ASP A 459 -21.41 -20.18 -8.51
C ASP A 459 -21.01 -18.89 -9.25
N GLY A 460 -20.20 -19.05 -10.31
CA GLY A 460 -19.81 -17.95 -11.19
C GLY A 460 -18.65 -17.07 -10.66
N PRO A 461 -18.49 -15.85 -11.23
CA PRO A 461 -17.45 -14.89 -10.84
C PRO A 461 -17.85 -14.15 -9.55
N ALA A 462 -17.71 -14.84 -8.43
CA ALA A 462 -18.27 -14.45 -7.13
C ALA A 462 -17.84 -13.05 -6.63
N ASP A 463 -16.58 -12.67 -6.84
CA ASP A 463 -16.04 -11.33 -6.54
C ASP A 463 -16.67 -10.23 -7.40
N GLU A 464 -16.84 -10.46 -8.70
CA GLU A 464 -17.48 -9.51 -9.60
C GLU A 464 -18.97 -9.34 -9.30
N ILE A 465 -19.66 -10.45 -9.00
CA ILE A 465 -21.07 -10.44 -8.60
C ILE A 465 -21.22 -9.57 -7.35
N LEU A 466 -20.41 -9.82 -6.31
CA LEU A 466 -20.46 -9.02 -5.09
C LEU A 466 -20.07 -7.56 -5.32
N ALA A 467 -19.04 -7.28 -6.13
CA ALA A 467 -18.64 -5.92 -6.44
C ALA A 467 -19.77 -5.16 -7.16
N THR A 468 -20.36 -5.77 -8.19
CA THR A 468 -21.47 -5.21 -8.95
C THR A 468 -22.71 -5.01 -8.07
N PHE A 469 -23.04 -6.00 -7.24
CA PHE A 469 -24.12 -5.90 -6.25
C PHE A 469 -23.92 -4.69 -5.35
N ALA A 470 -22.70 -4.53 -4.83
CA ALA A 470 -22.38 -3.45 -3.93
C ALA A 470 -22.55 -2.06 -4.59
N LEU A 471 -22.18 -1.95 -5.87
CA LEU A 471 -22.31 -0.72 -6.65
C LEU A 471 -23.78 -0.42 -6.95
N ALA A 472 -24.52 -1.40 -7.44
CA ALA A 472 -25.93 -1.26 -7.80
C ALA A 472 -26.80 -0.89 -6.60
N CYS A 473 -26.56 -1.52 -5.44
CA CYS A 473 -27.29 -1.22 -4.22
C CYS A 473 -26.84 0.08 -3.53
N GLY A 474 -25.84 0.78 -4.07
CA GLY A 474 -25.30 2.01 -3.46
C GLY A 474 -24.79 1.79 -2.03
N CYS A 475 -24.34 0.58 -1.70
CA CYS A 475 -23.97 0.25 -0.34
C CYS A 475 -22.82 1.17 0.12
N ALA A 476 -22.99 1.95 1.18
CA ALA A 476 -21.93 2.75 1.84
C ALA A 476 -21.94 2.57 3.37
N TYR A 477 -20.82 2.86 4.07
CA TYR A 477 -20.86 3.06 5.53
C TYR A 477 -21.65 4.31 5.85
N ASP A 478 -22.40 4.30 6.97
CA ASP A 478 -23.39 5.32 7.32
C ASP A 478 -24.45 5.49 6.21
N CYS A 479 -24.95 4.37 5.68
CA CYS A 479 -25.89 4.35 4.56
C CYS A 479 -27.19 5.07 4.91
N THR A 480 -27.54 6.11 4.15
CA THR A 480 -28.80 6.85 4.29
C THR A 480 -30.04 5.99 4.03
N HIS A 481 -29.89 4.88 3.30
CA HIS A 481 -30.96 3.96 2.95
C HIS A 481 -31.17 2.82 3.97
N ARG A 482 -30.48 2.83 5.13
CA ARG A 482 -30.60 1.72 6.11
C ARG A 482 -32.04 1.44 6.56
N ARG A 483 -32.92 2.44 6.57
CA ARG A 483 -34.34 2.27 6.95
C ARG A 483 -35.22 1.70 5.84
N THR A 484 -34.81 1.82 4.58
CA THR A 484 -35.63 1.51 3.39
C THR A 484 -35.04 0.41 2.51
N CYS A 485 -33.79 -0.01 2.78
CA CYS A 485 -33.11 -1.06 2.03
C CYS A 485 -33.63 -2.42 2.46
N ASP A 486 -34.01 -3.26 1.50
CA ASP A 486 -34.59 -4.57 1.78
C ASP A 486 -33.55 -5.59 2.25
N TYR A 487 -32.27 -5.39 1.95
CA TYR A 487 -31.21 -6.34 2.29
C TYR A 487 -30.83 -6.27 3.78
N PRO A 488 -30.67 -7.41 4.47
CA PRO A 488 -30.11 -7.43 5.82
C PRO A 488 -28.64 -6.97 5.77
N CYS A 489 -28.26 -6.00 6.60
CA CYS A 489 -26.86 -5.61 6.74
C CYS A 489 -26.59 -5.03 8.13
N ARG A 490 -25.33 -5.02 8.57
CA ARG A 490 -24.94 -4.59 9.92
C ARG A 490 -25.45 -3.19 10.30
N GLU A 491 -25.50 -2.28 9.33
CA GLU A 491 -26.04 -0.91 9.50
C GLU A 491 -27.57 -0.85 9.72
N ARG A 492 -28.30 -1.94 9.49
CA ARG A 492 -29.74 -2.06 9.83
C ARG A 492 -29.98 -2.62 11.22
N LEU A 493 -29.00 -3.34 11.77
CA LEU A 493 -29.08 -3.93 13.11
C LEU A 493 -28.73 -2.90 14.20
N GLU A 494 -28.03 -1.83 13.83
CA GLU A 494 -27.83 -0.63 14.63
C GLU A 494 -29.01 0.35 14.52
#